data_AF-A0A9W7CAX9-F1
#
_entry.id   AF-A0A9W7CAX9-F1
#
_cell.length_a   1.000
_cell.length_b   1.000
_cell.length_c   1.000
_cell.angle_alpha   90.00
_cell.angle_beta   90.00
_cell.angle_gamma   90.00
#
_symmetry.space_group_name_H-M   'P 1'
#
loop_
_entity.id
_entity.type
_entity.pdbx_description
1 polymer ?
#
loop_
_entity_poly.entity_id
_entity_poly.type
_entity_poly.pdbx_seq_one_letter_code
_entity_poly.pdbx_strand_id
1 'polypeptide(L)'
;MPLLIRSFTLLLSKSASQSSFSHLRRSHHRNLLRLSSSSSDAGSDATSDVGRSPNPLGMKEEADPGSVEGTDFLIVKYPHPSLRHVNEECTEEEISNGLISSLSKQMFLIMYAANGVGLAAPQIGVNKRLMVYNPSGDPKKWMEETVWVNPIITDFSDSKGIEEEGCLSFPSMQGLVERPKWIKVSGQNLKGKTLKKKFTGFEARVFQHEYDHLDGVVYVDRLINDEEREKVRPRLEELVSEFGDGGIVELKELTPP
;
A
#
# COMPACT_ATOMS: atom_id res chain seq x y z
N MET A 1 -17.42 -45.12 -41.23
CA MET A 1 -17.55 -46.32 -40.37
C MET A 1 -16.82 -46.04 -39.06
N PRO A 2 -17.39 -46.41 -37.90
CA PRO A 2 -17.16 -45.75 -36.60
C PRO A 2 -16.51 -46.66 -35.54
N LEU A 3 -16.42 -46.14 -34.30
CA LEU A 3 -16.12 -46.79 -33.00
C LEU A 3 -14.61 -46.87 -32.66
N LEU A 4 -14.12 -46.49 -31.47
CA LEU A 4 -14.63 -46.83 -30.14
C LEU A 4 -14.52 -45.71 -29.09
N ILE A 5 -15.56 -45.71 -28.26
CA ILE A 5 -15.76 -45.04 -26.97
C ILE A 5 -14.94 -45.75 -25.88
N ARG A 6 -14.34 -44.99 -24.96
CA ARG A 6 -14.17 -45.44 -23.56
C ARG A 6 -14.40 -44.29 -22.58
N SER A 7 -15.54 -44.40 -21.90
CA SER A 7 -15.89 -43.68 -20.67
C SER A 7 -14.89 -43.95 -19.56
N PHE A 8 -14.62 -42.95 -18.72
CA PHE A 8 -14.25 -43.17 -17.33
C PHE A 8 -15.04 -42.22 -16.45
N THR A 9 -15.76 -42.82 -15.50
CA THR A 9 -16.72 -42.21 -14.59
C THR A 9 -16.00 -41.73 -13.32
N LEU A 10 -16.37 -40.51 -12.91
CA LEU A 10 -16.46 -39.96 -11.55
C LEU A 10 -15.91 -40.78 -10.36
N LEU A 11 -15.02 -40.18 -9.57
CA LEU A 11 -15.01 -40.35 -8.12
C LEU A 11 -15.03 -38.98 -7.43
N LEU A 12 -16.14 -38.71 -6.75
CA LEU A 12 -16.29 -37.65 -5.76
C LEU A 12 -15.58 -38.06 -4.46
N SER A 13 -14.79 -37.18 -3.87
CA SER A 13 -14.53 -37.19 -2.43
C SER A 13 -14.93 -35.85 -1.82
N LYS A 14 -16.05 -35.87 -1.10
CA LYS A 14 -16.41 -34.83 -0.12
C LYS A 14 -15.48 -34.95 1.09
N SER A 15 -14.93 -33.84 1.57
CA SER A 15 -14.65 -33.68 2.99
C SER A 15 -15.03 -32.28 3.42
N ALA A 16 -16.13 -32.22 4.17
CA ALA A 16 -16.50 -31.07 4.97
C ALA A 16 -15.75 -31.14 6.31
N SER A 17 -15.27 -30.00 6.79
CA SER A 17 -15.05 -29.77 8.22
C SER A 17 -15.11 -28.27 8.48
N GLN A 18 -16.15 -27.88 9.22
CA GLN A 18 -16.36 -26.56 9.79
C GLN A 18 -15.52 -26.34 11.06
N SER A 19 -15.63 -25.11 11.58
CA SER A 19 -15.26 -24.59 12.91
C SER A 19 -13.87 -23.92 12.96
N SER A 20 -13.64 -22.79 13.63
CA SER A 20 -14.47 -21.97 14.53
C SER A 20 -13.86 -20.56 14.60
N PHE A 21 -14.70 -19.59 14.94
CA PHE A 21 -14.35 -18.23 15.33
C PHE A 21 -13.47 -18.16 16.60
N SER A 22 -12.79 -17.02 16.71
CA SER A 22 -12.44 -16.26 17.93
C SER A 22 -11.07 -16.44 18.60
N HIS A 23 -10.48 -15.27 18.87
CA HIS A 23 -9.50 -14.93 19.91
C HIS A 23 -8.05 -15.38 19.78
N LEU A 24 -7.18 -14.41 19.44
CA LEU A 24 -6.16 -13.96 20.39
C LEU A 24 -5.63 -12.55 20.07
N ARG A 25 -6.15 -11.54 20.80
CA ARG A 25 -5.39 -10.34 21.18
C ARG A 25 -4.71 -10.65 22.52
N ARG A 26 -3.41 -10.35 22.65
CA ARG A 26 -2.68 -9.98 23.89
C ARG A 26 -1.26 -9.58 23.45
N SER A 27 -0.97 -8.29 23.27
CA SER A 27 -0.51 -7.37 24.33
C SER A 27 0.61 -7.97 25.18
N HIS A 28 1.84 -7.50 24.93
CA HIS A 28 2.96 -7.58 25.87
C HIS A 28 3.38 -6.16 26.23
N HIS A 29 2.77 -5.62 27.27
CA HIS A 29 3.37 -4.59 28.09
C HIS A 29 3.47 -5.14 29.51
N ARG A 30 4.72 -5.33 29.95
CA ARG A 30 5.04 -5.84 31.29
C ARG A 30 5.45 -4.66 32.16
N ASN A 31 4.70 -4.52 33.26
CA ASN A 31 4.92 -3.64 34.40
C ASN A 31 6.36 -3.62 34.93
N LEU A 32 6.78 -2.46 35.44
CA LEU A 32 7.58 -2.34 36.66
C LEU A 32 6.98 -1.24 37.55
N LEU A 33 6.62 -1.65 38.76
CA LEU A 33 6.09 -0.83 39.86
C LEU A 33 7.19 -0.58 40.90
N ARG A 34 6.91 0.43 41.75
CA ARG A 34 7.46 0.76 43.09
C ARG A 34 8.56 1.82 43.11
N LEU A 35 8.68 2.71 44.09
CA LEU A 35 7.85 3.16 45.23
C LEU A 35 8.49 4.49 45.70
N SER A 36 7.71 5.33 46.36
CA SER A 36 8.02 6.63 46.96
C SER A 36 9.09 6.62 48.07
N SER A 37 9.86 7.72 48.19
CA SER A 37 10.10 8.43 49.46
C SER A 37 10.84 9.76 49.27
N SER A 38 10.42 10.75 50.04
CA SER A 38 10.88 12.15 50.18
C SER A 38 12.26 12.32 50.83
N SER A 39 13.03 13.35 50.42
CA SER A 39 13.45 14.53 51.22
C SER A 39 14.82 15.12 50.79
N SER A 40 14.83 16.44 50.57
CA SER A 40 15.91 17.45 50.58
C SER A 40 17.38 17.02 50.76
N ASP A 41 18.27 17.48 49.87
CA ASP A 41 19.25 18.55 50.19
C ASP A 41 19.96 19.09 48.92
N ALA A 42 20.50 20.30 49.03
CA ALA A 42 21.16 21.06 47.97
C ALA A 42 22.57 20.55 47.62
N GLY A 43 22.95 20.63 46.34
CA GLY A 43 24.32 20.36 45.89
C GLY A 43 24.47 20.51 44.38
N SER A 44 25.20 21.55 43.98
CA SER A 44 25.71 21.81 42.64
C SER A 44 26.53 20.64 42.08
N ASP A 45 26.27 20.21 40.85
CA ASP A 45 27.34 19.97 39.87
C ASP A 45 26.81 19.73 38.45
N ALA A 46 27.60 20.22 37.50
CA ALA A 46 27.36 20.18 36.07
C ALA A 46 27.38 18.75 35.51
N THR A 47 26.39 18.37 34.71
CA THR A 47 26.52 17.25 33.76
C THR A 47 25.74 17.51 32.47
N SER A 48 26.53 17.67 31.40
CA SER A 48 26.26 17.38 29.99
C SER A 48 24.80 17.29 29.51
N ASP A 49 24.35 18.40 28.93
CA ASP A 49 23.31 18.44 27.90
C ASP A 49 23.77 17.58 26.70
N VAL A 50 23.25 16.35 26.59
CA VAL A 50 23.41 15.54 25.38
C VAL A 50 22.46 16.13 24.35
N GLY A 51 22.97 17.16 23.67
CA GLY A 51 22.30 17.83 22.57
C GLY A 51 21.84 16.80 21.55
N ARG A 52 20.52 16.71 21.38
CA ARG A 52 19.88 16.01 20.28
C ARG A 52 20.38 16.67 19.00
N SER A 53 21.23 15.96 18.26
CA SER A 53 21.76 16.43 16.98
C SER A 53 20.60 16.81 16.06
N PRO A 54 20.56 18.02 15.49
CA PRO A 54 19.51 18.40 14.55
C PRO A 54 19.68 17.59 13.26
N ASN A 55 18.55 17.13 12.72
CA ASN A 55 18.46 16.49 11.41
C ASN A 55 19.02 17.46 10.34
N PRO A 56 20.10 17.12 9.61
CA PRO A 56 20.80 18.05 8.72
C PRO A 56 20.08 18.31 7.40
N LEU A 57 18.93 17.68 7.17
CA LEU A 57 18.07 17.90 6.00
C LEU A 57 16.68 18.19 6.56
N GLY A 58 16.10 19.36 6.24
CA GLY A 58 14.78 19.81 6.73
C GLY A 58 13.58 18.99 6.23
N MET A 59 13.71 17.67 6.18
CA MET A 59 12.64 16.72 5.94
C MET A 59 11.78 16.66 7.20
N LYS A 60 10.51 17.06 7.06
CA LYS A 60 9.51 16.88 8.10
C LYS A 60 9.41 15.39 8.38
N GLU A 61 9.43 15.03 9.65
CA GLU A 61 9.14 13.69 10.16
C GLU A 61 7.86 13.20 9.46
N GLU A 62 7.99 12.26 8.51
CA GLU A 62 6.84 11.67 7.83
C GLU A 62 6.03 10.98 8.91
N ALA A 63 4.86 11.53 9.22
CA ALA A 63 3.98 10.98 10.23
C ALA A 63 3.71 9.51 9.88
N ASP A 64 4.31 8.59 10.65
CA ASP A 64 3.72 7.29 10.85
C ASP A 64 2.37 7.58 11.52
N PRO A 65 1.23 7.40 10.83
CA PRO A 65 -0.04 7.75 11.42
C PRO A 65 -0.37 6.70 12.48
N GLY A 66 0.24 6.84 13.65
CA GLY A 66 -0.25 6.24 14.87
C GLY A 66 -1.69 6.68 15.06
N SER A 67 -2.61 5.79 14.71
CA SER A 67 -4.07 5.92 14.72
C SER A 67 -4.62 7.20 14.04
N VAL A 68 -5.18 7.06 12.84
CA VAL A 68 -6.08 8.07 12.27
C VAL A 68 -7.46 7.87 12.87
N GLU A 69 -8.06 8.92 13.46
CA GLU A 69 -9.41 8.82 14.00
C GLU A 69 -10.40 8.34 12.92
N GLY A 70 -11.17 7.29 13.22
CA GLY A 70 -12.12 6.68 12.30
C GLY A 70 -11.61 5.43 11.56
N THR A 71 -10.39 4.97 11.82
CA THR A 71 -9.84 3.74 11.23
C THR A 71 -8.75 3.10 12.09
N ASP A 72 -8.72 1.76 12.13
CA ASP A 72 -7.65 0.98 12.76
C ASP A 72 -6.56 0.55 11.76
N PHE A 73 -6.74 0.86 10.47
CA PHE A 73 -5.77 0.51 9.43
C PHE A 73 -4.53 1.41 9.49
N LEU A 74 -3.39 0.84 9.13
CA LEU A 74 -2.09 1.52 9.02
C LEU A 74 -1.51 1.26 7.63
N ILE A 75 -0.67 2.18 7.15
CA ILE A 75 0.07 1.96 5.91
C ILE A 75 1.19 0.96 6.20
N VAL A 76 1.13 -0.20 5.56
CA VAL A 76 2.20 -1.19 5.65
C VAL A 76 3.43 -0.69 4.92
N LYS A 77 4.61 -0.95 5.52
CA LYS A 77 5.91 -0.58 4.95
C LYS A 77 6.49 -1.76 4.20
N TYR A 78 7.31 -1.48 3.20
CA TYR A 78 8.08 -2.52 2.55
C TYR A 78 9.00 -3.21 3.59
N PRO A 79 9.07 -4.56 3.61
CA PRO A 79 8.58 -5.44 2.56
C PRO A 79 7.35 -6.27 2.99
N HIS A 80 6.37 -5.65 3.65
CA HIS A 80 5.17 -6.35 4.09
C HIS A 80 4.54 -7.22 2.97
N PRO A 81 4.24 -8.51 3.20
CA PRO A 81 3.84 -9.44 2.13
C PRO A 81 2.62 -9.02 1.31
N SER A 82 1.69 -8.26 1.91
CA SER A 82 0.51 -7.77 1.20
C SER A 82 0.87 -6.92 -0.03
N LEU A 83 2.03 -6.26 -0.05
CA LEU A 83 2.48 -5.46 -1.20
C LEU A 83 2.85 -6.30 -2.43
N ARG A 84 3.01 -7.63 -2.26
CA ARG A 84 3.36 -8.58 -3.32
C ARG A 84 2.33 -9.70 -3.53
N HIS A 85 1.44 -9.91 -2.57
CA HIS A 85 0.42 -10.94 -2.68
C HIS A 85 -0.56 -10.68 -3.83
N VAL A 86 -1.14 -11.77 -4.35
CA VAL A 86 -2.24 -11.68 -5.31
C VAL A 86 -3.43 -10.99 -4.64
N ASN A 87 -4.01 -10.02 -5.34
CA ASN A 87 -5.16 -9.26 -4.87
C ASN A 87 -6.44 -9.79 -5.50
N GLU A 88 -7.39 -10.20 -4.66
CA GLU A 88 -8.67 -10.75 -5.11
C GLU A 88 -9.60 -9.66 -5.64
N GLU A 89 -10.46 -10.02 -6.59
CA GLU A 89 -11.55 -9.13 -6.98
C GLU A 89 -12.49 -8.86 -5.80
N CYS A 90 -13.02 -7.64 -5.77
CA CYS A 90 -14.15 -7.29 -4.92
C CYS A 90 -15.42 -7.91 -5.51
N THR A 91 -16.10 -8.74 -4.72
CA THR A 91 -17.35 -9.41 -5.10
C THR A 91 -18.52 -8.44 -5.17
N GLU A 92 -19.57 -8.80 -5.91
CA GLU A 92 -20.81 -8.03 -5.96
C GLU A 92 -21.47 -7.88 -4.58
N GLU A 93 -21.33 -8.90 -3.71
CA GLU A 93 -21.83 -8.85 -2.34
C GLU A 93 -21.10 -7.80 -1.50
N GLU A 94 -19.76 -7.79 -1.52
CA GLU A 94 -18.94 -6.78 -0.81
C GLU A 94 -19.23 -5.35 -1.30
N ILE A 95 -19.53 -5.18 -2.58
CA ILE A 95 -19.90 -3.88 -3.15
C ILE A 95 -21.31 -3.47 -2.68
N SER A 96 -22.30 -4.37 -2.80
CA SER A 96 -23.70 -4.07 -2.52
C SER A 96 -24.03 -3.94 -1.04
N ASN A 97 -23.31 -4.65 -0.16
CA ASN A 97 -23.51 -4.56 1.29
C ASN A 97 -22.80 -3.35 1.94
N GLY A 98 -22.08 -2.55 1.15
CA GLY A 98 -21.40 -1.33 1.60
C GLY A 98 -20.02 -1.52 2.21
N LEU A 99 -19.48 -2.75 2.27
CA LEU A 99 -18.13 -3.03 2.77
C LEU A 99 -17.08 -2.25 1.97
N ILE A 100 -17.14 -2.29 0.64
CA ILE A 100 -16.20 -1.55 -0.21
C ILE A 100 -16.33 -0.04 -0.04
N SER A 101 -17.55 0.47 0.18
CA SER A 101 -17.76 1.90 0.44
C SER A 101 -17.16 2.32 1.79
N SER A 102 -17.33 1.51 2.83
CA SER A 102 -16.75 1.76 4.15
C SER A 102 -15.22 1.72 4.13
N LEU A 103 -14.65 0.71 3.45
CA LEU A 103 -13.21 0.56 3.30
C LEU A 103 -12.60 1.75 2.54
N SER A 104 -13.23 2.18 1.44
CA SER A 104 -12.75 3.32 0.64
C SER A 104 -12.67 4.61 1.45
N LYS A 105 -13.63 4.85 2.36
CA LYS A 105 -13.60 6.02 3.27
C LYS A 105 -12.41 5.98 4.22
N GLN A 106 -12.14 4.81 4.81
CA GLN A 106 -10.99 4.61 5.69
C GLN A 106 -9.66 4.76 4.93
N MET A 107 -9.60 4.28 3.69
CA MET A 107 -8.45 4.48 2.80
C MET A 107 -8.19 5.97 2.53
N PHE A 108 -9.22 6.77 2.25
CA PHE A 108 -9.05 8.22 2.10
C PHE A 108 -8.55 8.90 3.38
N LEU A 109 -9.08 8.54 4.55
CA LEU A 109 -8.62 9.09 5.83
C LEU A 109 -7.11 8.89 6.01
N ILE A 110 -6.62 7.69 5.71
CA ILE A 110 -5.20 7.34 5.83
C ILE A 110 -4.36 8.03 4.75
N MET A 111 -4.85 8.04 3.51
CA MET A 111 -4.19 8.71 2.39
C MET A 111 -3.93 10.19 2.72
N TYR A 112 -4.95 10.92 3.19
CA TYR A 112 -4.79 12.31 3.56
C TYR A 112 -3.91 12.51 4.79
N ALA A 113 -4.03 11.67 5.82
CA ALA A 113 -3.18 11.75 7.02
C ALA A 113 -1.69 11.57 6.69
N ALA A 114 -1.38 10.75 5.68
CA ALA A 114 -0.04 10.51 5.18
C ALA A 114 0.40 11.49 4.08
N ASN A 115 -0.38 12.55 3.79
CA ASN A 115 -0.14 13.51 2.71
C ASN A 115 0.01 12.86 1.31
N GLY A 116 -0.68 11.75 1.08
CA GLY A 116 -0.71 11.04 -0.19
C GLY A 116 -1.75 11.57 -1.17
N VAL A 117 -1.57 11.22 -2.45
CA VAL A 117 -2.53 11.51 -3.53
C VAL A 117 -3.27 10.27 -4.03
N GLY A 118 -2.80 9.08 -3.65
CA GLY A 118 -3.36 7.78 -4.00
C GLY A 118 -3.08 6.75 -2.91
N LEU A 119 -3.93 5.73 -2.82
CA LEU A 119 -3.76 4.58 -1.94
C LEU A 119 -4.49 3.35 -2.48
N ALA A 120 -3.77 2.23 -2.60
CA ALA A 120 -4.31 0.93 -2.92
C ALA A 120 -4.58 0.10 -1.65
N ALA A 121 -5.63 -0.72 -1.65
CA ALA A 121 -6.00 -1.55 -0.50
C ALA A 121 -4.85 -2.45 0.04
N PRO A 122 -3.96 -3.00 -0.81
CA PRO A 122 -2.82 -3.81 -0.33
C PRO A 122 -1.86 -3.04 0.57
N GLN A 123 -1.79 -1.71 0.43
CA GLN A 123 -0.96 -0.83 1.26
C GLN A 123 -1.52 -0.66 2.67
N ILE A 124 -2.75 -1.09 2.94
CA ILE A 124 -3.32 -1.17 4.30
C ILE A 124 -3.52 -2.63 4.75
N GLY A 125 -2.84 -3.57 4.10
CA GLY A 125 -2.90 -4.99 4.43
C GLY A 125 -4.16 -5.72 3.92
N VAL A 126 -4.94 -5.10 3.03
CA VAL A 126 -6.16 -5.71 2.45
C VAL A 126 -5.91 -6.08 0.99
N ASN A 127 -5.71 -7.37 0.71
CA ASN A 127 -5.43 -7.87 -0.64
C ASN A 127 -6.68 -7.96 -1.54
N LYS A 128 -7.26 -6.79 -1.85
CA LYS A 128 -8.41 -6.63 -2.76
C LYS A 128 -8.05 -5.67 -3.90
N ARG A 129 -8.66 -5.86 -5.08
CA ARG A 129 -8.51 -4.96 -6.24
C ARG A 129 -9.33 -3.67 -6.06
N LEU A 130 -8.91 -2.86 -5.10
CA LEU A 130 -9.54 -1.59 -4.73
C LEU A 130 -8.47 -0.50 -4.57
N MET A 131 -8.72 0.65 -5.18
CA MET A 131 -7.85 1.82 -5.04
C MET A 131 -8.68 3.10 -4.92
N VAL A 132 -8.13 4.06 -4.18
CA VAL A 132 -8.66 5.41 -4.02
C VAL A 132 -7.59 6.42 -4.40
N TYR A 133 -7.99 7.56 -4.96
CA TYR A 133 -7.07 8.67 -5.17
C TYR A 133 -7.80 10.01 -5.21
N ASN A 134 -7.07 11.06 -4.90
CA ASN A 134 -7.45 12.46 -5.11
C ASN A 134 -6.21 13.17 -5.68
N PRO A 135 -6.23 13.59 -6.97
CA PRO A 135 -5.05 14.18 -7.61
C PRO A 135 -4.52 15.44 -6.91
N SER A 136 -5.36 16.14 -6.15
CA SER A 136 -4.95 17.31 -5.37
C SER A 136 -4.36 16.98 -3.99
N GLY A 137 -4.58 15.77 -3.47
CA GLY A 137 -4.22 15.39 -2.09
C GLY A 137 -4.92 16.20 -1.00
N ASP A 138 -5.89 17.07 -1.36
CA ASP A 138 -6.56 17.97 -0.42
C ASP A 138 -7.94 17.42 -0.02
N PRO A 139 -8.18 17.08 1.27
CA PRO A 139 -9.48 16.62 1.73
C PRO A 139 -10.61 17.66 1.56
N LYS A 140 -10.28 18.95 1.42
CA LYS A 140 -11.28 19.99 1.12
C LYS A 140 -11.82 19.89 -0.31
N LYS A 141 -11.07 19.25 -1.21
CA LYS A 141 -11.44 19.00 -2.60
C LYS A 141 -12.05 17.60 -2.79
N TRP A 142 -12.92 17.21 -1.86
CA TRP A 142 -13.59 15.89 -1.84
C TRP A 142 -14.33 15.54 -3.14
N MET A 143 -14.73 16.53 -3.96
CA MET A 143 -15.32 16.28 -5.29
C MET A 143 -14.34 15.68 -6.31
N GLU A 144 -13.03 15.75 -6.04
CA GLU A 144 -11.97 15.13 -6.86
C GLU A 144 -11.66 13.69 -6.39
N GLU A 145 -12.27 13.21 -5.30
CA GLU A 145 -12.13 11.83 -4.83
C GLU A 145 -12.64 10.84 -5.85
N THR A 146 -11.78 9.89 -6.21
CA THR A 146 -12.11 8.83 -7.14
C THR A 146 -11.84 7.47 -6.50
N VAL A 147 -12.77 6.54 -6.68
CA VAL A 147 -12.66 5.15 -6.24
C VAL A 147 -12.81 4.25 -7.46
N TRP A 148 -11.87 3.32 -7.63
CA TRP A 148 -11.95 2.27 -8.63
C TRP A 148 -11.98 0.90 -7.98
N VAL A 149 -13.01 0.13 -8.33
CA VAL A 149 -13.21 -1.25 -7.91
C VAL A 149 -12.94 -2.15 -9.12
N ASN A 150 -12.14 -3.19 -8.94
CA ASN A 150 -11.74 -4.13 -10.00
C ASN A 150 -11.27 -3.44 -11.30
N PRO A 151 -10.38 -2.43 -11.23
CA PRO A 151 -9.90 -1.77 -12.45
C PRO A 151 -9.05 -2.70 -13.30
N ILE A 152 -9.09 -2.45 -14.61
CA ILE A 152 -8.28 -3.09 -15.65
C ILE A 152 -7.82 -2.00 -16.62
N ILE A 153 -6.51 -1.88 -16.84
CA ILE A 153 -5.97 -1.06 -17.94
C ILE A 153 -6.22 -1.82 -19.25
N THR A 154 -7.03 -1.21 -20.13
CA THR A 154 -7.47 -1.81 -21.40
C THR A 154 -6.68 -1.35 -22.61
N ASP A 155 -5.97 -0.24 -22.49
CA ASP A 155 -5.16 0.36 -23.55
C ASP A 155 -4.19 1.38 -22.94
N PHE A 156 -3.06 1.64 -23.58
CA PHE A 156 -2.08 2.61 -23.12
C PHE A 156 -1.25 3.15 -24.27
N SER A 157 -0.61 4.30 -24.06
CA SER A 157 0.21 4.95 -25.08
C SER A 157 1.55 4.28 -25.29
N ASP A 158 2.01 4.19 -26.54
CA ASP A 158 3.41 3.84 -26.86
C ASP A 158 4.41 4.87 -26.32
N SER A 159 4.02 6.15 -26.33
CA SER A 159 4.86 7.22 -25.79
C SER A 159 4.90 7.17 -24.26
N LYS A 160 6.10 7.14 -23.68
CA LYS A 160 6.27 7.16 -22.22
C LYS A 160 6.79 8.52 -21.72
N GLY A 161 6.57 8.78 -20.43
CA GLY A 161 7.08 9.94 -19.71
C GLY A 161 7.87 9.49 -18.47
N ILE A 162 8.98 10.16 -18.22
CA ILE A 162 9.83 9.95 -17.04
C ILE A 162 9.51 11.04 -16.03
N GLU A 163 9.12 10.64 -14.84
CA GLU A 163 8.83 11.54 -13.71
C GLU A 163 9.33 10.87 -12.42
N GLU A 164 9.56 11.68 -11.39
CA GLU A 164 9.91 11.19 -10.06
C GLU A 164 8.66 10.67 -9.33
N GLU A 165 8.76 9.50 -8.72
CA GLU A 165 7.71 8.91 -7.87
C GLU A 165 8.21 8.66 -6.46
N GLY A 166 7.31 8.81 -5.50
CA GLY A 166 7.43 8.28 -4.15
C GLY A 166 6.24 7.37 -3.83
N CYS A 167 6.31 6.64 -2.72
CA CYS A 167 5.24 5.73 -2.29
C CYS A 167 5.12 5.75 -0.77
N LEU A 168 3.89 5.75 -0.24
CA LEU A 168 3.63 5.77 1.20
C LEU A 168 4.16 4.52 1.94
N SER A 169 4.36 3.42 1.21
CA SER A 169 4.96 2.18 1.72
C SER A 169 6.49 2.18 1.69
N PHE A 170 7.12 3.21 1.10
CA PHE A 170 8.57 3.40 0.98
C PHE A 170 8.95 4.80 1.49
N PRO A 171 8.88 5.02 2.82
CA PRO A 171 9.04 6.35 3.41
C PRO A 171 10.43 6.92 3.14
N SER A 172 10.49 8.21 2.84
CA SER A 172 11.73 8.93 2.50
C SER A 172 12.48 8.40 1.28
N MET A 173 11.77 7.75 0.35
CA MET A 173 12.33 7.26 -0.91
C MET A 173 11.62 7.85 -2.11
N GLN A 174 12.40 8.26 -3.11
CA GLN A 174 11.92 8.72 -4.40
C GLN A 174 12.82 8.18 -5.50
N GLY A 175 12.30 8.05 -6.72
CA GLY A 175 13.11 7.65 -7.87
C GLY A 175 12.41 7.90 -9.19
N LEU A 176 13.19 8.04 -10.26
CA LEU A 176 12.66 8.25 -11.60
C LEU A 176 12.05 6.94 -12.13
N VAL A 177 10.79 7.02 -12.56
CA VAL A 177 10.02 5.92 -13.14
C VAL A 177 9.52 6.34 -14.52
N GLU A 178 9.51 5.39 -15.47
CA GLU A 178 8.98 5.60 -16.82
C GLU A 178 7.60 4.95 -16.95
N ARG A 179 6.59 5.72 -17.38
CA ARG A 179 5.21 5.22 -17.58
C ARG A 179 4.58 5.72 -18.89
N PRO A 180 3.64 4.96 -19.49
CA PRO A 180 2.74 5.48 -20.52
C PRO A 180 2.13 6.84 -20.15
N LYS A 181 2.14 7.79 -21.10
CA LYS A 181 1.58 9.15 -20.93
C LYS A 181 0.05 9.16 -20.81
N TRP A 182 -0.62 8.14 -21.36
CA TRP A 182 -2.06 7.96 -21.21
C TRP A 182 -2.43 6.48 -21.10
N ILE A 183 -3.55 6.22 -20.43
CA ILE A 183 -4.16 4.88 -20.29
C ILE A 183 -5.68 4.97 -20.53
N LYS A 184 -6.30 3.88 -20.98
CA LYS A 184 -7.76 3.68 -20.93
C LYS A 184 -8.06 2.56 -19.96
N VAL A 185 -9.03 2.80 -19.09
CA VAL A 185 -9.37 1.89 -17.99
C VAL A 185 -10.83 1.49 -18.10
N SER A 186 -11.10 0.22 -17.77
CA SER A 186 -12.43 -0.30 -17.45
C SER A 186 -12.44 -0.80 -16.00
N GLY A 187 -13.55 -0.69 -15.30
CA GLY A 187 -13.68 -1.11 -13.90
C GLY A 187 -15.07 -0.79 -13.37
N GLN A 188 -15.25 -0.75 -12.05
CA GLN A 188 -16.53 -0.48 -11.39
C GLN A 188 -16.44 0.68 -10.40
N ASN A 189 -17.56 1.34 -10.18
CA ASN A 189 -17.72 2.28 -9.06
C ASN A 189 -18.27 1.58 -7.81
N LEU A 190 -18.46 2.34 -6.73
CA LEU A 190 -19.02 1.86 -5.45
C LEU A 190 -20.46 1.30 -5.54
N LYS A 191 -21.14 1.42 -6.67
CA LYS A 191 -22.47 0.84 -6.93
C LYS A 191 -22.39 -0.39 -7.86
N GLY A 192 -21.19 -0.88 -8.17
CA GLY A 192 -20.96 -1.99 -9.10
C GLY A 192 -21.15 -1.62 -10.57
N LYS A 193 -21.44 -0.35 -10.89
CA LYS A 193 -21.65 0.07 -12.28
C LYS A 193 -20.31 0.16 -13.00
N THR A 194 -20.23 -0.45 -14.18
CA THR A 194 -19.06 -0.37 -15.04
C THR A 194 -18.76 1.07 -15.46
N LEU A 195 -17.51 1.49 -15.28
CA LEU A 195 -16.95 2.74 -15.75
C LEU A 195 -15.91 2.46 -16.84
N LYS A 196 -15.81 3.37 -17.81
CA LYS A 196 -14.71 3.43 -18.76
C LYS A 196 -14.20 4.86 -18.82
N LYS A 197 -12.90 5.08 -18.60
CA LYS A 197 -12.29 6.42 -18.60
C LYS A 197 -10.91 6.37 -19.25
N LYS A 198 -10.57 7.43 -20.00
CA LYS A 198 -9.19 7.68 -20.45
C LYS A 198 -8.55 8.64 -19.47
N PHE A 199 -7.35 8.31 -19.00
CA PHE A 199 -6.54 9.16 -18.14
C PHE A 199 -5.32 9.67 -18.90
N THR A 200 -4.89 10.88 -18.57
CA THR A 200 -3.69 11.52 -19.13
C THR A 200 -2.96 12.30 -18.03
N GLY A 201 -1.68 12.60 -18.23
CA GLY A 201 -0.91 13.46 -17.32
C GLY A 201 -0.81 12.89 -15.91
N PHE A 202 -0.84 13.76 -14.90
CA PHE A 202 -0.65 13.36 -13.50
C PHE A 202 -1.69 12.35 -13.00
N GLU A 203 -2.96 12.48 -13.39
CA GLU A 203 -4.00 11.50 -12.99
C GLU A 203 -3.70 10.11 -13.58
N ALA A 204 -3.18 10.02 -14.82
CA ALA A 204 -2.74 8.74 -15.37
C ALA A 204 -1.54 8.17 -14.62
N ARG A 205 -0.63 9.03 -14.13
CA ARG A 205 0.54 8.62 -13.36
C ARG A 205 0.13 7.98 -12.03
N VAL A 206 -0.68 8.70 -11.25
CA VAL A 206 -1.22 8.21 -9.97
C VAL A 206 -1.98 6.91 -10.19
N PHE A 207 -2.85 6.86 -11.21
CA PHE A 207 -3.60 5.65 -11.50
C PHE A 207 -2.71 4.44 -11.76
N GLN A 208 -1.68 4.58 -12.61
CA GLN A 208 -0.76 3.49 -12.94
C GLN A 208 0.04 3.02 -11.72
N HIS A 209 0.43 3.93 -10.83
CA HIS A 209 1.12 3.58 -9.58
C HIS A 209 0.23 2.74 -8.67
N GLU A 210 -0.99 3.20 -8.40
CA GLU A 210 -1.92 2.45 -7.54
C GLU A 210 -2.37 1.13 -8.20
N TYR A 211 -2.49 1.11 -9.54
CA TYR A 211 -2.81 -0.09 -10.28
C TYR A 211 -1.72 -1.15 -10.15
N ASP A 212 -0.44 -0.78 -10.18
CA ASP A 212 0.67 -1.71 -9.94
C ASP A 212 0.56 -2.39 -8.58
N HIS A 213 0.17 -1.67 -7.54
CA HIS A 213 -0.05 -2.26 -6.21
C HIS A 213 -1.14 -3.34 -6.24
N LEU A 214 -2.16 -3.21 -7.09
CA LEU A 214 -3.18 -4.24 -7.26
C LEU A 214 -2.64 -5.50 -7.97
N ASP A 215 -1.53 -5.39 -8.68
CA ASP A 215 -0.84 -6.49 -9.35
C ASP A 215 0.40 -6.96 -8.57
N GLY A 216 0.62 -6.48 -7.34
CA GLY A 216 1.78 -6.84 -6.51
C GLY A 216 3.10 -6.25 -7.02
N VAL A 217 3.03 -5.25 -7.90
CA VAL A 217 4.16 -4.49 -8.43
C VAL A 217 4.31 -3.22 -7.61
N VAL A 218 5.54 -2.83 -7.31
CA VAL A 218 5.87 -1.60 -6.58
C VAL A 218 6.77 -0.71 -7.42
N TYR A 219 6.82 0.59 -7.13
CA TYR A 219 7.52 1.54 -8.01
C TYR A 219 9.02 1.25 -8.16
N VAL A 220 9.67 0.63 -7.16
CA VAL A 220 11.09 0.24 -7.26
C VAL A 220 11.34 -0.79 -8.37
N ASP A 221 10.31 -1.55 -8.79
CA ASP A 221 10.40 -2.47 -9.92
C ASP A 221 10.52 -1.72 -11.25
N ARG A 222 9.97 -0.50 -11.32
CA ARG A 222 9.84 0.33 -12.53
C ARG A 222 10.86 1.47 -12.62
N LEU A 223 11.88 1.48 -11.76
CA LEU A 223 12.96 2.47 -11.86
C LEU A 223 13.63 2.39 -13.23
N ILE A 224 13.93 3.56 -13.81
CA ILE A 224 14.30 3.67 -15.23
C ILE A 224 15.65 3.03 -15.60
N ASN A 225 16.57 2.90 -14.64
CA ASN A 225 17.91 2.37 -14.87
C ASN A 225 18.57 1.95 -13.55
N ASP A 226 19.76 1.34 -13.65
CA ASP A 226 20.53 0.88 -12.50
C ASP A 226 21.01 2.01 -11.60
N GLU A 227 21.27 3.20 -12.15
CA GLU A 227 21.68 4.37 -11.36
C GLU A 227 20.59 4.75 -10.33
N GLU A 228 19.33 4.79 -10.75
CA GLU A 228 18.20 5.02 -9.86
C GLU A 228 18.01 3.89 -8.85
N ARG A 229 18.26 2.63 -9.26
CA ARG A 229 18.22 1.47 -8.34
C ARG A 229 19.29 1.58 -7.25
N GLU A 230 20.51 1.95 -7.61
CA GLU A 230 21.60 2.14 -6.64
C GLU A 230 21.33 3.33 -5.70
N LYS A 231 20.70 4.41 -6.18
CA LYS A 231 20.31 5.55 -5.32
C LYS A 231 19.36 5.12 -4.20
N VAL A 232 18.38 4.27 -4.50
CA VAL A 232 17.36 3.85 -3.51
C VAL A 232 17.79 2.64 -2.66
N ARG A 233 18.80 1.88 -3.11
CA ARG A 233 19.25 0.62 -2.49
C ARG A 233 19.52 0.73 -0.99
N PRO A 234 20.28 1.73 -0.49
CA PRO A 234 20.61 1.78 0.95
C PRO A 234 19.37 1.88 1.84
N ARG A 235 18.41 2.75 1.49
CA ARG A 235 17.16 2.90 2.25
C ARG A 235 16.24 1.68 2.09
N LEU A 236 16.24 1.05 0.91
CA LEU A 236 15.48 -0.19 0.69
C LEU A 236 15.98 -1.34 1.57
N GLU A 237 17.30 -1.51 1.67
CA GLU A 237 17.94 -2.52 2.53
C GLU A 237 17.67 -2.22 4.02
N GLU A 238 17.64 -0.94 4.41
CA GLU A 238 17.23 -0.53 5.75
C GLU A 238 15.78 -0.90 6.05
N LEU A 239 14.84 -0.63 5.13
CA LEU A 239 13.43 -1.05 5.29
C LEU A 239 13.29 -2.57 5.44
N VAL A 240 14.02 -3.34 4.63
CA VAL A 240 14.09 -4.81 4.76
C VAL A 240 14.61 -5.21 6.14
N SER A 241 15.69 -4.60 6.61
CA SER A 241 16.23 -4.89 7.93
C SER A 241 15.30 -4.49 9.07
N GLU A 242 14.55 -3.40 8.93
CA GLU A 242 13.62 -2.88 9.94
C GLU A 242 12.34 -3.72 10.03
N PHE A 243 11.77 -4.11 8.88
CA PHE A 243 10.44 -4.72 8.79
C PHE A 243 10.45 -6.23 8.44
N GLY A 244 11.63 -6.83 8.23
CA GLY A 244 11.84 -8.27 8.02
C GLY A 244 11.81 -8.71 6.55
N ASP A 245 11.81 -10.03 6.30
CA ASP A 245 12.07 -10.59 4.95
C ASP A 245 10.82 -10.83 4.06
N GLY A 246 9.65 -10.27 4.39
CA GLY A 246 8.41 -10.51 3.64
C GLY A 246 8.53 -10.05 2.19
N GLY A 247 7.93 -10.71 1.19
CA GLY A 247 7.78 -10.16 -0.18
C GLY A 247 9.02 -9.55 -0.87
N ILE A 248 10.24 -9.87 -0.45
CA ILE A 248 11.47 -9.24 -0.96
C ILE A 248 11.78 -9.71 -2.38
N VAL A 249 12.25 -8.79 -3.21
CA VAL A 249 12.92 -9.11 -4.48
C VAL A 249 14.30 -8.47 -4.48
N GLU A 250 15.32 -9.19 -4.93
CA GLU A 250 16.64 -8.59 -5.12
C GLU A 250 16.55 -7.50 -6.20
N LEU A 251 17.03 -6.28 -5.91
CA LEU A 251 17.02 -5.18 -6.89
C LEU A 251 17.70 -5.55 -8.23
N LYS A 252 18.62 -6.54 -8.22
CA LYS A 252 19.31 -7.06 -9.41
C LYS A 252 18.42 -7.91 -10.32
N GLU A 253 17.33 -8.46 -9.79
CA GLU A 253 16.35 -9.26 -10.54
C GLU A 253 15.26 -8.39 -11.17
N LEU A 254 15.25 -7.08 -10.87
CA LEU A 254 14.29 -6.13 -11.40
C LEU A 254 14.71 -5.68 -12.80
N THR A 255 14.26 -6.40 -13.81
CA THR A 255 14.32 -5.91 -15.19
C THR A 255 13.17 -4.92 -15.41
N PRO A 256 13.41 -3.73 -15.99
CA PRO A 256 12.29 -2.92 -16.48
C PRO A 256 11.49 -3.75 -17.49
N PRO A 257 10.14 -3.76 -17.42
CA PRO A 257 9.31 -4.49 -18.37
C PRO A 257 9.36 -3.90 -19.78
#